data_AF-A0A1J5WGA9-F1
#
_entry.id   AF-A0A1J5WGA9-F1
#
_cell.length_a   1.000
_cell.length_b   1.000
_cell.length_c   1.000
_cell.angle_alpha   90.00
_cell.angle_beta   90.00
_cell.angle_gamma   90.00
#
_symmetry.space_group_name_H-M   'P 1'
#
loop_
_entity.id
_entity.type
_entity.pdbx_description
1 polymer ?
#
loop_
_entity_poly.entity_id
_entity_poly.type
_entity_poly.pdbx_seq_one_letter_code
_entity_poly.pdbx_strand_id
1 'polypeptide(L)'
;MDQYKEVFGLHKEKKLEELTRSPQFPDSLLLTTTALPSDVVRLTEQTLVFLENIAVPENVFFILLSKTKMRVGKNVSIFRNTHEDFLCVDKATRNSPFRLERDGETATALALENIRRIPPESISCTLLSLSLNKTALANIFPKLNIGEDCDLEILVLAADKKEQVAEILAQEQTIYVGRVKEMLLAGYAVNVLTKIKIKEYGEVETLVLVADKEGHVTATLTREQTFCVGSGRVKNISLGSYAVNVLARIEISEDCLLENFFVDANEEQSFKLLEAEDRSIEVGRIRSSGFDVPEEIKRKLRYTLVDGEGNEVEEKQERDR
;
A
#
# COMPACT_ATOMS: atom_id res chain seq x y z
N MET A 1 47.86 -13.74 -16.05
CA MET A 1 46.57 -13.59 -16.75
C MET A 1 45.88 -14.94 -16.97
N ASP A 2 46.60 -16.07 -17.00
CA ASP A 2 45.99 -17.38 -17.30
C ASP A 2 45.33 -18.09 -16.11
N GLN A 3 45.72 -17.80 -14.86
CA GLN A 3 45.07 -18.38 -13.67
C GLN A 3 43.67 -17.82 -13.38
N TYR A 4 43.32 -16.63 -13.90
CA TYR A 4 41.98 -16.07 -13.75
C TYR A 4 40.97 -16.71 -14.72
N LYS A 5 41.40 -17.20 -15.89
CA LYS A 5 40.50 -17.86 -16.86
C LYS A 5 40.10 -19.27 -16.42
N GLU A 6 40.96 -19.99 -15.69
CA GLU A 6 40.64 -21.31 -15.14
C GLU A 6 39.53 -21.24 -14.08
N VAL A 7 39.60 -20.30 -13.13
CA VAL A 7 38.62 -20.21 -12.04
C VAL A 7 37.23 -19.81 -12.54
N PHE A 8 37.16 -18.87 -13.48
CA PHE A 8 35.88 -18.46 -14.09
C PHE A 8 35.36 -19.47 -15.12
N GLY A 9 36.26 -20.20 -15.82
CA GLY A 9 35.89 -21.31 -16.71
C GLY A 9 35.26 -22.46 -15.95
N LEU A 10 35.86 -22.88 -14.83
CA LEU A 10 35.35 -23.93 -13.95
C LEU A 10 34.00 -23.60 -13.32
N HIS A 11 33.75 -22.33 -12.96
CA HIS A 11 32.43 -21.91 -12.45
C HIS A 11 31.34 -21.95 -13.53
N LYS A 12 31.69 -21.62 -14.78
CA LYS A 12 30.77 -21.66 -15.92
C LYS A 12 30.47 -23.09 -16.35
N GLU A 13 31.47 -23.98 -16.35
CA GLU A 13 31.33 -25.40 -16.66
C GLU A 13 30.59 -26.16 -15.56
N LYS A 14 30.88 -25.92 -14.26
CA LYS A 14 30.08 -26.51 -13.17
C LYS A 14 28.61 -26.11 -13.21
N LYS A 15 28.32 -24.83 -13.47
CA LYS A 15 26.94 -24.33 -13.61
C LYS A 15 26.24 -24.98 -14.80
N LEU A 16 26.99 -25.28 -15.88
CA LEU A 16 26.47 -25.96 -17.07
C LEU A 16 26.26 -27.46 -16.84
N GLU A 17 27.12 -28.13 -16.05
CA GLU A 17 26.98 -29.53 -15.64
C GLU A 17 25.85 -29.76 -14.61
N GLU A 18 25.55 -28.78 -13.75
CA GLU A 18 24.34 -28.82 -12.90
C GLU A 18 23.06 -28.65 -13.72
N LEU A 19 23.13 -27.89 -14.82
CA LEU A 19 22.05 -27.70 -15.80
C LEU A 19 21.82 -28.90 -16.74
N THR A 20 22.70 -29.91 -16.76
CA THR A 20 22.54 -31.14 -17.58
C THR A 20 21.87 -32.30 -16.83
N ARG A 21 21.63 -32.19 -15.51
CA ARG A 21 20.76 -33.14 -14.79
C ARG A 21 19.30 -32.86 -15.15
N SER A 22 18.54 -33.92 -15.48
CA SER A 22 17.09 -33.78 -15.70
C SER A 22 16.44 -33.26 -14.41
N PRO A 23 15.71 -32.13 -14.45
CA PRO A 23 15.17 -31.55 -13.24
C PRO A 23 14.08 -32.45 -12.66
N GLN A 24 14.11 -32.62 -11.34
CA GLN A 24 13.02 -33.31 -10.63
C GLN A 24 11.80 -32.40 -10.56
N PHE A 25 10.60 -33.00 -10.68
CA PHE A 25 9.31 -32.34 -10.62
C PHE A 25 8.57 -32.80 -9.36
N PRO A 26 8.80 -32.16 -8.21
CA PRO A 26 8.14 -32.55 -6.98
C PRO A 26 6.67 -32.15 -6.99
N ASP A 27 5.83 -32.99 -6.39
CA ASP A 27 4.44 -32.67 -6.07
C ASP A 27 4.37 -31.57 -5.00
N SER A 28 5.31 -31.60 -4.04
CA SER A 28 5.42 -30.61 -2.96
C SER A 28 6.88 -30.28 -2.62
N LEU A 29 7.15 -29.01 -2.32
CA LEU A 29 8.44 -28.52 -1.87
C LEU A 29 8.27 -27.65 -0.62
N LEU A 30 8.96 -28.01 0.47
CA LEU A 30 9.08 -27.18 1.65
C LEU A 30 10.33 -26.30 1.51
N LEU A 31 10.16 -24.99 1.49
CA LEU A 31 11.26 -24.03 1.50
C LEU A 31 11.48 -23.52 2.92
N THR A 32 12.56 -24.00 3.54
CA THR A 32 13.07 -23.52 4.83
C THR A 32 14.53 -23.11 4.69
N THR A 33 15.03 -22.32 5.64
CA THR A 33 16.45 -21.93 5.70
C THR A 33 17.42 -23.11 5.92
N THR A 34 16.92 -24.31 6.28
CA THR A 34 17.75 -25.46 6.66
C THR A 34 17.74 -26.62 5.65
N ALA A 35 16.89 -26.59 4.62
CA ALA A 35 16.66 -27.75 3.77
C ALA A 35 16.35 -27.40 2.30
N LEU A 36 17.23 -26.65 1.63
CA LEU A 36 17.15 -26.56 0.16
C LEU A 36 17.67 -27.86 -0.48
N PRO A 37 17.00 -28.37 -1.54
CA PRO A 37 17.50 -29.51 -2.30
C PRO A 37 18.90 -29.23 -2.87
N SER A 38 19.79 -30.21 -2.81
CA SER A 38 21.12 -30.12 -3.45
C SER A 38 21.09 -30.31 -4.97
N ASP A 39 19.96 -30.79 -5.52
CA ASP A 39 19.75 -31.00 -6.95
C ASP A 39 18.88 -29.89 -7.56
N VAL A 40 19.05 -29.63 -8.87
CA VAL A 40 18.24 -28.68 -9.62
C VAL A 40 16.79 -29.17 -9.69
N VAL A 41 15.89 -28.46 -9.02
CA VAL A 41 14.44 -28.74 -8.99
C VAL A 41 13.71 -27.75 -9.90
N ARG A 42 12.81 -28.26 -10.75
CA ARG A 42 11.94 -27.43 -11.58
C ARG A 42 10.54 -27.37 -11.00
N LEU A 43 10.12 -26.17 -10.60
CA LEU A 43 8.79 -25.93 -10.08
C LEU A 43 7.79 -25.68 -11.22
N THR A 44 6.57 -26.14 -11.01
CA THR A 44 5.45 -26.02 -11.95
C THR A 44 4.22 -25.47 -11.26
N GLU A 45 3.18 -25.14 -12.03
CA GLU A 45 1.89 -24.70 -11.48
C GLU A 45 1.22 -25.78 -10.62
N GLN A 46 1.60 -27.05 -10.79
CA GLN A 46 1.08 -28.18 -10.02
C GLN A 46 1.85 -28.36 -8.70
N THR A 47 3.12 -27.93 -8.65
CA THR A 47 3.98 -28.05 -7.47
C THR A 47 3.46 -27.19 -6.33
N LEU A 48 3.24 -27.80 -5.16
CA LEU A 48 2.87 -27.12 -3.94
C LEU A 48 4.12 -26.66 -3.17
N VAL A 49 4.35 -25.36 -3.11
CA VAL A 49 5.44 -24.73 -2.36
C VAL A 49 4.94 -24.27 -0.99
N PHE A 50 5.55 -24.78 0.07
CA PHE A 50 5.28 -24.38 1.44
C PHE A 50 6.42 -23.47 1.94
N LEU A 51 6.10 -22.23 2.29
CA LEU A 51 7.04 -21.27 2.86
C LEU A 51 6.91 -21.30 4.39
N GLU A 52 7.97 -21.65 5.10
CA GLU A 52 7.96 -21.65 6.57
C GLU A 52 9.37 -21.40 7.13
N ASN A 53 9.47 -20.55 8.16
CA ASN A 53 10.73 -20.16 8.80
C ASN A 53 11.79 -19.72 7.76
N ILE A 54 11.36 -18.87 6.82
CA ILE A 54 12.17 -18.45 5.68
C ILE A 54 11.96 -16.97 5.36
N ALA A 55 13.05 -16.30 5.03
CA ALA A 55 13.05 -15.00 4.39
C ALA A 55 13.36 -15.19 2.90
N VAL A 56 12.54 -14.68 2.01
CA VAL A 56 12.74 -14.78 0.55
C VAL A 56 12.82 -13.39 -0.09
N PRO A 57 13.63 -13.22 -1.15
CA PRO A 57 13.55 -12.04 -2.00
C PRO A 57 12.14 -11.80 -2.52
N GLU A 58 11.70 -10.54 -2.57
CA GLU A 58 10.34 -10.20 -3.01
C GLU A 58 10.04 -10.74 -4.43
N ASN A 59 10.98 -10.65 -5.36
CA ASN A 59 10.82 -11.16 -6.71
C ASN A 59 10.63 -12.69 -6.74
N VAL A 60 11.36 -13.43 -5.91
CA VAL A 60 11.19 -14.88 -5.76
C VAL A 60 9.80 -15.17 -5.20
N PHE A 61 9.36 -14.43 -4.19
CA PHE A 61 8.01 -14.57 -3.64
C PHE A 61 6.93 -14.38 -4.71
N PHE A 62 6.98 -13.31 -5.51
CA PHE A 62 5.98 -13.07 -6.56
C PHE A 62 6.06 -14.05 -7.74
N ILE A 63 7.25 -14.57 -8.05
CA ILE A 63 7.42 -15.66 -9.03
C ILE A 63 6.74 -16.93 -8.51
N LEU A 64 6.99 -17.33 -7.26
CA LEU A 64 6.36 -18.50 -6.65
C LEU A 64 4.85 -18.33 -6.57
N LEU A 65 4.39 -17.15 -6.14
CA LEU A 65 2.99 -16.77 -6.09
C LEU A 65 2.30 -16.96 -7.45
N SER A 66 2.97 -16.59 -8.55
CA SER A 66 2.39 -16.60 -9.88
C SER A 66 2.51 -17.94 -10.62
N LYS A 67 3.53 -18.75 -10.31
CA LYS A 67 3.92 -19.92 -11.10
C LYS A 67 3.81 -21.27 -10.36
N THR A 68 3.44 -21.26 -9.08
CA THR A 68 3.33 -22.48 -8.27
C THR A 68 2.09 -22.41 -7.39
N LYS A 69 1.57 -23.55 -6.90
CA LYS A 69 0.64 -23.51 -5.77
C LYS A 69 1.44 -23.15 -4.54
N MET A 70 0.97 -22.20 -3.73
CA MET A 70 1.75 -21.70 -2.60
C MET A 70 0.95 -21.72 -1.30
N ARG A 71 1.64 -22.04 -0.20
CA ARG A 71 1.13 -21.94 1.18
C ARG A 71 2.15 -21.18 2.03
N VAL A 72 1.65 -20.17 2.76
CA VAL A 72 2.45 -19.39 3.70
C VAL A 72 2.19 -19.94 5.10
N GLY A 73 3.25 -20.45 5.73
CA GLY A 73 3.28 -20.96 7.10
C GLY A 73 3.75 -19.91 8.10
N LYS A 74 4.45 -20.34 9.15
CA LYS A 74 4.95 -19.46 10.21
C LYS A 74 6.25 -18.77 9.81
N ASN A 75 6.48 -17.57 10.36
CA ASN A 75 7.74 -16.83 10.26
C ASN A 75 8.24 -16.69 8.81
N VAL A 76 7.35 -16.25 7.92
CA VAL A 76 7.69 -15.94 6.53
C VAL A 76 7.92 -14.45 6.41
N SER A 77 9.04 -14.06 5.80
CA SER A 77 9.32 -12.67 5.48
C SER A 77 9.76 -12.48 4.04
N ILE A 78 9.53 -11.28 3.51
CA ILE A 78 10.06 -10.85 2.23
C ILE A 78 11.06 -9.70 2.42
N PHE A 79 12.10 -9.68 1.58
CA PHE A 79 13.12 -8.64 1.61
C PHE A 79 13.56 -8.22 0.20
N ARG A 80 14.40 -7.19 0.13
CA ARG A 80 14.94 -6.68 -1.13
C ARG A 80 15.56 -7.80 -1.97
N ASN A 81 15.27 -7.81 -3.26
CA ASN A 81 15.97 -8.68 -4.19
C ASN A 81 17.49 -8.41 -4.19
N THR A 82 18.26 -9.42 -3.82
CA THR A 82 19.72 -9.42 -3.90
C THR A 82 20.15 -10.24 -5.11
N HIS A 83 21.18 -9.81 -5.83
CA HIS A 83 21.75 -10.59 -6.94
C HIS A 83 22.56 -11.83 -6.47
N GLU A 84 22.65 -12.04 -5.16
CA GLU A 84 23.41 -13.11 -4.51
C GLU A 84 22.50 -14.26 -4.04
N ASP A 85 23.11 -15.38 -3.63
CA ASP A 85 22.39 -16.49 -2.98
C ASP A 85 21.70 -15.97 -1.71
N PHE A 86 20.38 -15.85 -1.78
CA PHE A 86 19.58 -15.19 -0.76
C PHE A 86 19.56 -15.95 0.58
N LEU A 87 19.96 -17.24 0.58
CA LEU A 87 20.14 -17.99 1.82
C LEU A 87 21.31 -17.50 2.66
N CYS A 88 22.35 -16.97 2.03
CA CYS A 88 23.57 -16.51 2.68
C CYS A 88 23.51 -15.03 3.10
N VAL A 89 22.42 -14.34 2.76
CA VAL A 89 22.23 -12.93 3.08
C VAL A 89 22.14 -12.73 4.59
N ASP A 90 22.93 -11.80 5.11
CA ASP A 90 22.99 -11.47 6.52
C ASP A 90 21.68 -10.85 7.04
N LYS A 91 21.50 -10.87 8.36
CA LYS A 91 20.30 -10.36 9.02
C LYS A 91 20.06 -8.86 8.76
N ALA A 92 21.12 -8.05 8.65
CA ALA A 92 20.98 -6.62 8.44
C ALA A 92 20.43 -6.34 7.03
N THR A 93 20.89 -7.09 6.02
CA THR A 93 20.36 -6.98 4.66
C THR A 93 18.91 -7.47 4.56
N ARG A 94 18.56 -8.58 5.22
CA ARG A 94 17.16 -9.08 5.28
C ARG A 94 16.19 -8.10 5.94
N ASN A 95 16.68 -7.34 6.92
CA ASN A 95 15.88 -6.36 7.65
C ASN A 95 15.95 -4.96 7.04
N SER A 96 16.71 -4.76 5.96
CA SER A 96 16.88 -3.46 5.32
C SER A 96 15.57 -3.01 4.67
N PRO A 97 15.09 -1.78 4.94
CA PRO A 97 13.91 -1.23 4.28
C PRO A 97 14.04 -1.27 2.74
N PHE A 98 12.98 -1.65 2.04
CA PHE A 98 12.99 -1.72 0.58
C PHE A 98 11.69 -1.24 -0.05
N ARG A 99 11.75 -0.94 -1.35
CA ARG A 99 10.60 -0.52 -2.14
C ARG A 99 9.91 -1.75 -2.71
N LEU A 100 8.62 -1.91 -2.43
CA LEU A 100 7.80 -2.94 -3.05
C LEU A 100 6.86 -2.28 -4.06
N GLU A 101 7.06 -2.58 -5.34
CA GLU A 101 6.35 -1.94 -6.45
C GLU A 101 5.75 -2.99 -7.40
N ARG A 102 4.47 -2.83 -7.73
CA ARG A 102 3.75 -3.64 -8.73
C ARG A 102 2.86 -2.73 -9.55
N ASP A 103 2.99 -2.77 -10.88
CA ASP A 103 2.26 -1.86 -11.77
C ASP A 103 1.73 -2.58 -13.02
N GLY A 104 0.41 -2.52 -13.22
CA GLY A 104 -0.26 -2.98 -14.43
C GLY A 104 -0.18 -4.49 -14.72
N GLU A 105 0.51 -5.25 -13.87
CA GLU A 105 0.70 -6.69 -14.05
C GLU A 105 -0.63 -7.42 -14.03
N THR A 106 -0.86 -8.28 -15.03
CA THR A 106 -2.01 -9.18 -15.05
C THR A 106 -1.72 -10.36 -14.12
N ALA A 107 -2.38 -10.39 -12.96
CA ALA A 107 -2.28 -11.50 -12.03
C ALA A 107 -2.83 -12.78 -12.66
N THR A 108 -2.10 -13.89 -12.54
CA THR A 108 -2.59 -15.21 -12.97
C THR A 108 -3.72 -15.67 -12.04
N ALA A 109 -4.62 -16.53 -12.53
CA ALA A 109 -5.65 -17.13 -11.68
C ALA A 109 -5.03 -17.87 -10.47
N LEU A 110 -3.86 -18.49 -10.69
CA LEU A 110 -3.06 -19.14 -9.66
C LEU A 110 -2.54 -18.15 -8.60
N ALA A 111 -2.06 -16.97 -9.01
CA ALA A 111 -1.63 -15.93 -8.08
C ALA A 111 -2.77 -15.47 -7.17
N LEU A 112 -3.95 -15.23 -7.75
CA LEU A 112 -5.14 -14.82 -6.98
C LEU A 112 -5.60 -15.92 -6.02
N GLU A 113 -5.63 -17.18 -6.46
CA GLU A 113 -5.93 -18.33 -5.60
C GLU A 113 -4.95 -18.44 -4.43
N ASN A 114 -3.66 -18.21 -4.69
CA ASN A 114 -2.64 -18.21 -3.65
C ASN A 114 -2.84 -17.04 -2.67
N ILE A 115 -3.02 -15.80 -3.15
CA ILE A 115 -3.24 -14.61 -2.28
C ILE A 115 -4.43 -14.83 -1.34
N ARG A 116 -5.55 -15.37 -1.84
CA ARG A 116 -6.75 -15.68 -1.04
C ARG A 116 -6.46 -16.61 0.14
N ARG A 117 -5.51 -17.53 -0.03
CA ARG A 117 -5.14 -18.54 0.97
C ARG A 117 -4.13 -18.02 1.99
N ILE A 118 -3.48 -16.89 1.72
CA ILE A 118 -2.53 -16.29 2.64
C ILE A 118 -3.31 -15.62 3.78
N PRO A 119 -3.01 -15.94 5.06
CA PRO A 119 -3.63 -15.27 6.18
C PRO A 119 -3.25 -13.77 6.21
N PRO A 120 -4.12 -12.88 6.72
CA PRO A 120 -3.74 -11.49 6.97
C PRO A 120 -2.51 -11.39 7.87
N GLU A 121 -1.69 -10.36 7.67
CA GLU A 121 -0.50 -10.07 8.51
C GLU A 121 0.48 -11.26 8.66
N SER A 122 0.51 -12.20 7.72
CA SER A 122 1.35 -13.40 7.82
C SER A 122 2.72 -13.27 7.17
N ILE A 123 2.97 -12.18 6.43
CA ILE A 123 4.22 -11.95 5.70
C ILE A 123 4.90 -10.72 6.28
N SER A 124 5.96 -10.92 7.05
CA SER A 124 6.73 -9.79 7.59
C SER A 124 7.56 -9.11 6.49
N CYS A 125 7.59 -7.78 6.49
CA CYS A 125 8.45 -7.00 5.62
C CYS A 125 8.80 -5.66 6.26
N THR A 126 10.01 -5.18 6.00
CA THR A 126 10.43 -3.80 6.32
C THR A 126 10.39 -2.99 5.04
N LEU A 127 9.40 -2.10 4.91
CA LEU A 127 9.18 -1.33 3.69
C LEU A 127 9.65 0.11 3.85
N LEU A 128 10.33 0.61 2.84
CA LEU A 128 10.55 2.05 2.63
C LEU A 128 9.36 2.66 1.89
N SER A 129 8.84 1.95 0.89
CA SER A 129 7.67 2.37 0.12
C SER A 129 6.86 1.17 -0.37
N LEU A 130 5.55 1.35 -0.51
CA LEU A 130 4.63 0.39 -1.09
C LEU A 130 3.84 1.06 -2.23
N SER A 131 3.95 0.53 -3.44
CA SER A 131 3.24 1.05 -4.62
C SER A 131 2.57 -0.11 -5.36
N LEU A 132 1.24 -0.21 -5.28
CA LEU A 132 0.46 -1.26 -5.94
C LEU A 132 -0.55 -0.60 -6.88
N ASN A 133 -0.20 -0.55 -8.16
CA ASN A 133 -0.90 0.20 -9.19
C ASN A 133 -1.55 -0.72 -10.22
N LYS A 134 -2.86 -0.52 -10.43
CA LYS A 134 -3.63 -1.10 -11.54
C LYS A 134 -3.44 -2.62 -11.70
N THR A 135 -3.29 -3.33 -10.57
CA THR A 135 -3.04 -4.77 -10.54
C THR A 135 -3.84 -5.45 -9.44
N ALA A 136 -4.33 -6.66 -9.71
CA ALA A 136 -4.99 -7.49 -8.70
C ALA A 136 -3.99 -8.11 -7.70
N LEU A 137 -2.68 -7.97 -7.93
CA LEU A 137 -1.67 -8.25 -6.91
C LEU A 137 -1.78 -7.29 -5.71
N ALA A 138 -2.49 -6.16 -5.84
CA ALA A 138 -2.77 -5.25 -4.73
C ALA A 138 -3.41 -5.96 -3.51
N ASN A 139 -4.13 -7.07 -3.74
CA ASN A 139 -4.72 -7.90 -2.68
C ASN A 139 -3.69 -8.57 -1.76
N ILE A 140 -2.38 -8.47 -2.06
CA ILE A 140 -1.32 -8.84 -1.12
C ILE A 140 -1.21 -7.88 0.06
N PHE A 141 -1.65 -6.63 -0.08
CA PHE A 141 -1.52 -5.59 0.95
C PHE A 141 -1.98 -6.02 2.35
N PRO A 142 -3.22 -6.54 2.55
CA PRO A 142 -3.65 -7.03 3.87
C PRO A 142 -2.88 -8.24 4.41
N LYS A 143 -2.05 -8.89 3.57
CA LYS A 143 -1.26 -10.06 3.93
C LYS A 143 0.12 -9.68 4.46
N LEU A 144 0.56 -8.46 4.16
CA LEU A 144 1.81 -7.90 4.63
C LEU A 144 1.64 -7.44 6.08
N ASN A 145 2.55 -7.88 6.94
CA ASN A 145 2.76 -7.34 8.26
C ASN A 145 3.82 -6.24 8.15
N ILE A 146 3.32 -5.02 7.96
CA ILE A 146 4.10 -3.80 7.96
C ILE A 146 4.26 -3.42 9.43
N GLY A 147 5.46 -3.61 9.97
CA GLY A 147 5.74 -3.51 11.41
C GLY A 147 5.36 -2.15 12.03
N GLU A 148 5.26 -2.12 13.36
CA GLU A 148 4.90 -0.92 14.14
C GLU A 148 5.88 0.23 13.94
N ASP A 149 7.16 -0.09 13.83
CA ASP A 149 8.25 0.86 13.62
C ASP A 149 8.51 1.16 12.13
N CYS A 150 7.57 0.81 11.25
CA CYS A 150 7.73 1.04 9.83
C CYS A 150 7.36 2.49 9.48
N ASP A 151 8.38 3.28 9.15
CA ASP A 151 8.23 4.62 8.57
C ASP A 151 8.17 4.50 7.04
N LEU A 152 6.95 4.48 6.49
CA LEU A 152 6.74 4.50 5.05
C LEU A 152 6.96 5.90 4.49
N GLU A 153 7.87 6.04 3.53
CA GLU A 153 7.96 7.27 2.75
C GLU A 153 6.71 7.44 1.88
N ILE A 154 6.25 6.36 1.24
CA ILE A 154 5.18 6.41 0.25
C ILE A 154 4.30 5.16 0.37
N LEU A 155 2.99 5.35 0.45
CA LEU A 155 1.96 4.34 0.26
C LEU A 155 1.06 4.75 -0.90
N VAL A 156 1.19 4.07 -2.04
CA VAL A 156 0.38 4.32 -3.24
C VAL A 156 -0.45 3.08 -3.55
N LEU A 157 -1.77 3.26 -3.66
CA LEU A 157 -2.68 2.27 -4.21
C LEU A 157 -3.52 2.91 -5.30
N ALA A 158 -3.47 2.35 -6.51
CA ALA A 158 -4.32 2.80 -7.61
C ALA A 158 -5.08 1.62 -8.20
N ALA A 159 -6.39 1.78 -8.41
CA ALA A 159 -7.21 0.74 -9.02
C ALA A 159 -8.24 1.33 -10.00
N ASP A 160 -8.10 1.01 -11.27
CA ASP A 160 -9.05 1.39 -12.32
C ASP A 160 -10.26 0.44 -12.39
N LYS A 161 -10.14 -0.75 -11.78
CA LYS A 161 -11.16 -1.80 -11.77
C LYS A 161 -11.48 -2.24 -10.35
N LYS A 162 -12.77 -2.48 -10.07
CA LYS A 162 -13.25 -2.89 -8.74
C LYS A 162 -12.59 -4.20 -8.28
N GLU A 163 -12.36 -5.12 -9.21
CA GLU A 163 -11.80 -6.46 -8.94
C GLU A 163 -10.37 -6.40 -8.38
N GLN A 164 -9.62 -5.32 -8.65
CA GLN A 164 -8.24 -5.17 -8.17
C GLN A 164 -8.16 -4.99 -6.65
N VAL A 165 -9.22 -4.47 -6.02
CA VAL A 165 -9.29 -4.20 -4.57
C VAL A 165 -10.45 -4.93 -3.88
N ALA A 166 -11.23 -5.71 -4.62
CA ALA A 166 -12.43 -6.36 -4.10
C ALA A 166 -12.15 -7.26 -2.88
N GLU A 167 -11.03 -7.98 -2.87
CA GLU A 167 -10.70 -8.87 -1.75
C GLU A 167 -10.24 -8.08 -0.52
N ILE A 168 -9.51 -6.97 -0.72
CA ILE A 168 -9.16 -6.02 0.36
C ILE A 168 -10.45 -5.51 1.03
N LEU A 169 -11.43 -5.09 0.23
CA LEU A 169 -12.68 -4.50 0.73
C LEU A 169 -13.63 -5.52 1.37
N ALA A 170 -13.51 -6.79 0.97
CA ALA A 170 -14.31 -7.90 1.50
C ALA A 170 -13.74 -8.48 2.81
N GLN A 171 -12.48 -8.19 3.16
CA GLN A 171 -11.87 -8.66 4.39
C GLN A 171 -12.37 -7.85 5.60
N GLU A 172 -12.67 -8.51 6.71
CA GLU A 172 -13.08 -7.84 7.97
C GLU A 172 -11.91 -7.22 8.73
N GLN A 173 -10.73 -7.85 8.65
CA GLN A 173 -9.53 -7.39 9.35
C GLN A 173 -9.06 -6.03 8.84
N THR A 174 -8.80 -5.13 9.79
CA THR A 174 -8.21 -3.81 9.56
C THR A 174 -6.73 -3.94 9.18
N ILE A 175 -6.27 -3.12 8.24
CA ILE A 175 -4.87 -2.99 7.87
C ILE A 175 -4.26 -1.89 8.72
N TYR A 176 -3.31 -2.25 9.56
CA TYR A 176 -2.60 -1.27 10.36
C TYR A 176 -1.34 -0.81 9.65
N VAL A 177 -1.13 0.50 9.60
CA VAL A 177 0.11 1.12 9.12
C VAL A 177 0.71 2.02 10.20
N GLY A 178 2.04 2.11 10.23
CA GLY A 178 2.76 3.01 11.12
C GLY A 178 2.72 4.45 10.62
N ARG A 179 3.87 5.12 10.57
CA ARG A 179 4.01 6.44 9.97
C ARG A 179 4.02 6.35 8.45
N VAL A 180 3.33 7.27 7.78
CA VAL A 180 3.31 7.40 6.33
C VAL A 180 3.56 8.85 5.97
N LYS A 181 4.63 9.13 5.23
CA LYS A 181 4.91 10.49 4.78
C LYS A 181 3.93 10.92 3.68
N GLU A 182 3.69 10.07 2.69
CA GLU A 182 2.73 10.34 1.61
C GLU A 182 1.83 9.13 1.35
N MET A 183 0.51 9.32 1.46
CA MET A 183 -0.50 8.33 1.11
C MET A 183 -1.31 8.80 -0.08
N LEU A 184 -1.26 8.05 -1.19
CA LEU A 184 -2.03 8.33 -2.40
C LEU A 184 -2.95 7.15 -2.70
N LEU A 185 -4.26 7.41 -2.73
CA LEU A 185 -5.27 6.43 -3.15
C LEU A 185 -6.01 6.96 -4.38
N ALA A 186 -5.99 6.18 -5.47
CA ALA A 186 -6.61 6.56 -6.73
C ALA A 186 -7.60 5.52 -7.27
N GLY A 187 -8.72 6.00 -7.82
CA GLY A 187 -9.78 5.15 -8.37
C GLY A 187 -10.48 4.32 -7.29
N TYR A 188 -10.80 3.06 -7.58
CA TYR A 188 -11.44 2.16 -6.60
C TYR A 188 -10.61 1.95 -5.32
N ALA A 189 -9.31 2.25 -5.34
CA ALA A 189 -8.45 2.18 -4.16
C ALA A 189 -8.81 3.22 -3.09
N VAL A 190 -9.52 4.30 -3.43
CA VAL A 190 -10.05 5.24 -2.42
C VAL A 190 -10.95 4.53 -1.40
N ASN A 191 -11.67 3.48 -1.82
CA ASN A 191 -12.48 2.67 -0.91
C ASN A 191 -11.66 1.91 0.14
N VAL A 192 -10.38 1.64 -0.14
CA VAL A 192 -9.48 0.93 0.78
C VAL A 192 -9.16 1.79 2.00
N LEU A 193 -9.35 3.11 1.95
CA LEU A 193 -9.17 4.01 3.08
C LEU A 193 -9.96 3.53 4.32
N THR A 194 -11.17 3.00 4.14
CA THR A 194 -11.99 2.44 5.23
C THR A 194 -11.40 1.21 5.91
N LYS A 195 -10.42 0.57 5.28
CA LYS A 195 -9.72 -0.61 5.80
C LYS A 195 -8.39 -0.27 6.45
N ILE A 196 -7.89 0.95 6.31
CA ILE A 196 -6.61 1.37 6.87
C ILE A 196 -6.85 2.04 8.22
N LYS A 197 -6.09 1.64 9.23
CA LYS A 197 -5.94 2.42 10.47
C LYS A 197 -4.47 2.76 10.68
N ILE A 198 -4.24 3.99 11.09
CA ILE A 198 -2.94 4.44 11.56
C ILE A 198 -2.79 3.96 13.01
N LYS A 199 -1.66 3.35 13.35
CA LYS A 199 -1.38 2.92 14.74
C LYS A 199 -1.27 4.12 15.68
N GLU A 200 -1.38 3.91 16.99
CA GLU A 200 -1.49 4.96 18.03
C GLU A 200 -0.46 6.10 17.92
N TYR A 201 0.78 5.80 17.50
CA TYR A 201 1.86 6.79 17.31
C TYR A 201 2.24 7.04 15.85
N GLY A 202 1.47 6.48 14.91
CA GLY A 202 1.64 6.73 13.48
C GLY A 202 1.00 8.04 13.07
N GLU A 203 1.42 8.59 11.93
CA GLU A 203 0.81 9.77 11.31
C GLU A 203 0.86 9.70 9.80
N VAL A 204 0.01 10.46 9.12
CA VAL A 204 -0.01 10.61 7.65
C VAL A 204 0.35 12.04 7.28
N GLU A 205 1.58 12.35 6.89
CA GLU A 205 1.96 13.76 6.65
C GLU A 205 1.19 14.38 5.46
N THR A 206 0.97 13.59 4.39
CA THR A 206 0.22 14.00 3.19
C THR A 206 -0.77 12.93 2.76
N LEU A 207 -2.05 13.29 2.60
CA LEU A 207 -3.11 12.42 2.10
C LEU A 207 -3.64 12.96 0.76
N VAL A 208 -3.56 12.15 -0.29
CA VAL A 208 -4.06 12.46 -1.63
C VAL A 208 -5.08 11.42 -2.06
N LEU A 209 -6.31 11.85 -2.34
CA LEU A 209 -7.39 10.99 -2.83
C LEU A 209 -7.88 11.47 -4.19
N VAL A 210 -7.92 10.59 -5.19
CA VAL A 210 -8.39 10.92 -6.54
C VAL A 210 -9.42 9.90 -6.99
N ALA A 211 -10.61 10.35 -7.36
CA ALA A 211 -11.68 9.47 -7.84
C ALA A 211 -12.43 10.08 -9.02
N ASP A 212 -12.19 9.56 -10.22
CA ASP A 212 -12.80 10.10 -11.44
C ASP A 212 -14.25 9.65 -11.68
N LYS A 213 -14.79 8.77 -10.84
CA LYS A 213 -16.14 8.19 -10.98
C LYS A 213 -16.78 8.02 -9.61
N GLU A 214 -18.10 8.16 -9.53
CA GLU A 214 -18.88 7.90 -8.31
C GLU A 214 -18.61 6.51 -7.72
N GLY A 215 -18.51 5.48 -8.59
CA GLY A 215 -18.22 4.10 -8.21
C GLY A 215 -16.91 3.91 -7.42
N HIS A 216 -15.98 4.85 -7.54
CA HIS A 216 -14.69 4.81 -6.83
C HIS A 216 -14.80 5.12 -5.34
N VAL A 217 -15.91 5.73 -4.88
CA VAL A 217 -16.10 6.13 -3.47
C VAL A 217 -17.30 5.45 -2.80
N THR A 218 -18.11 4.70 -3.54
CA THR A 218 -19.38 4.13 -3.05
C THR A 218 -19.23 3.28 -1.78
N ALA A 219 -18.15 2.49 -1.65
CA ALA A 219 -17.96 1.66 -0.46
C ALA A 219 -17.51 2.47 0.75
N THR A 220 -16.82 3.60 0.55
CA THR A 220 -16.49 4.54 1.63
C THR A 220 -17.73 5.27 2.13
N LEU A 221 -18.59 5.74 1.23
CA LEU A 221 -19.77 6.52 1.61
C LEU A 221 -20.84 5.70 2.35
N THR A 222 -20.90 4.39 2.08
CA THR A 222 -21.89 3.47 2.68
C THR A 222 -21.49 2.93 4.05
N ARG A 223 -20.23 3.06 4.45
CA ARG A 223 -19.74 2.59 5.75
C ARG A 223 -19.81 3.70 6.80
N GLU A 224 -20.11 3.32 8.05
CA GLU A 224 -20.07 4.23 9.20
C GLU A 224 -18.65 4.49 9.70
N GLN A 225 -17.70 3.64 9.30
CA GLN A 225 -16.31 3.76 9.74
C GLN A 225 -15.65 5.01 9.16
N THR A 226 -15.16 5.86 10.06
CA THR A 226 -14.33 7.02 9.72
C THR A 226 -12.86 6.64 9.63
N PHE A 227 -12.13 7.35 8.78
CA PHE A 227 -10.68 7.32 8.73
C PHE A 227 -10.14 8.41 9.65
N CYS A 228 -9.60 8.03 10.80
CA CYS A 228 -9.04 8.96 11.76
C CYS A 228 -7.63 9.37 11.34
N VAL A 229 -7.49 10.66 11.14
CA VAL A 229 -6.26 11.37 10.85
C VAL A 229 -5.77 11.93 12.21
N GLY A 230 -5.39 11.04 13.14
CA GLY A 230 -5.30 11.33 14.59
C GLY A 230 -3.89 11.34 15.21
N SER A 231 -3.74 12.11 16.31
CA SER A 231 -2.53 12.41 17.14
C SER A 231 -1.32 13.05 16.44
N GLY A 232 -1.21 12.95 15.12
CA GLY A 232 -0.08 13.43 14.34
C GLY A 232 -0.33 14.70 13.53
N ARG A 233 0.74 15.22 12.92
CA ARG A 233 0.70 16.41 12.04
C ARG A 233 0.38 15.98 10.62
N VAL A 234 -0.90 15.82 10.30
CA VAL A 234 -1.29 15.83 8.89
C VAL A 234 -1.17 17.26 8.41
N LYS A 235 -0.31 17.45 7.42
CA LYS A 235 0.01 18.77 6.90
C LYS A 235 -0.77 19.04 5.63
N ASN A 236 -0.98 18.03 4.81
CA ASN A 236 -1.53 18.23 3.47
C ASN A 236 -2.66 17.25 3.20
N ILE A 237 -3.81 17.76 2.76
CA ILE A 237 -4.91 16.96 2.23
C ILE A 237 -5.25 17.50 0.84
N SER A 238 -5.32 16.60 -0.14
CA SER A 238 -5.71 16.91 -1.52
C SER A 238 -6.79 15.94 -1.98
N LEU A 239 -7.95 16.48 -2.37
CA LEU A 239 -9.11 15.69 -2.82
C LEU A 239 -9.47 16.08 -4.26
N GLY A 240 -9.39 15.12 -5.18
CA GLY A 240 -9.72 15.33 -6.59
C GLY A 240 -11.00 14.61 -7.03
N SER A 241 -11.84 15.32 -7.79
CA SER A 241 -13.09 14.84 -8.38
C SER A 241 -14.05 14.25 -7.33
N TYR A 242 -14.59 13.05 -7.54
CA TYR A 242 -15.56 12.42 -6.62
C TYR A 242 -14.97 12.08 -5.24
N ALA A 243 -13.65 12.17 -5.06
CA ALA A 243 -12.98 11.88 -3.79
C ALA A 243 -13.39 12.87 -2.70
N VAL A 244 -13.83 14.08 -3.07
CA VAL A 244 -14.31 15.09 -2.10
C VAL A 244 -15.42 14.56 -1.20
N ASN A 245 -16.29 13.66 -1.71
CA ASN A 245 -17.37 13.09 -0.92
C ASN A 245 -16.88 12.25 0.27
N VAL A 246 -15.64 11.77 0.22
CA VAL A 246 -15.02 11.02 1.31
C VAL A 246 -14.70 11.92 2.51
N LEU A 247 -14.67 13.25 2.35
CA LEU A 247 -14.37 14.18 3.44
C LEU A 247 -15.32 14.00 4.64
N ALA A 248 -16.60 13.70 4.41
CA ALA A 248 -17.56 13.38 5.48
C ALA A 248 -17.25 12.08 6.26
N ARG A 249 -16.24 11.32 5.82
CA ARG A 249 -15.75 10.08 6.43
C ARG A 249 -14.32 10.21 6.94
N ILE A 250 -13.71 11.38 6.84
CA ILE A 250 -12.38 11.67 7.39
C ILE A 250 -12.59 12.41 8.70
N GLU A 251 -11.97 11.93 9.76
CA GLU A 251 -11.96 12.59 11.06
C GLU A 251 -10.58 13.21 11.26
N ILE A 252 -10.51 14.54 11.27
CA ILE A 252 -9.28 15.31 11.46
C ILE A 252 -9.24 15.77 12.91
N SER A 253 -8.13 15.51 13.60
CA SER A 253 -7.96 15.93 14.99
C SER A 253 -8.00 17.45 15.12
N GLU A 254 -8.62 17.98 16.18
CA GLU A 254 -8.66 19.44 16.45
C GLU A 254 -7.25 20.05 16.59
N ASP A 255 -6.29 19.25 17.05
CA ASP A 255 -4.88 19.63 17.18
C ASP A 255 -4.10 19.64 15.84
N CYS A 256 -4.72 19.22 14.73
CA CYS A 256 -4.07 19.26 13.43
C CYS A 256 -4.10 20.69 12.85
N LEU A 257 -2.92 21.17 12.44
CA LEU A 257 -2.78 22.34 11.58
C LEU A 257 -2.47 21.88 10.16
N LEU A 258 -3.44 22.02 9.26
CA LEU A 258 -3.25 21.78 7.85
C LEU A 258 -2.46 22.92 7.24
N GLU A 259 -1.29 22.60 6.70
CA GLU A 259 -0.47 23.49 5.88
C GLU A 259 -1.13 23.70 4.51
N ASN A 260 -1.68 22.64 3.92
CA ASN A 260 -2.43 22.68 2.66
C ASN A 260 -3.72 21.84 2.74
N PHE A 261 -4.83 22.43 2.33
CA PHE A 261 -6.11 21.78 2.14
C PHE A 261 -6.66 22.18 0.77
N PHE A 262 -6.55 21.25 -0.18
CA PHE A 262 -6.87 21.46 -1.59
C PHE A 262 -8.02 20.56 -2.02
N VAL A 263 -9.02 21.15 -2.67
CA VAL A 263 -10.13 20.42 -3.27
C VAL A 263 -10.31 20.85 -4.72
N ASP A 264 -10.22 19.89 -5.64
CA ASP A 264 -10.53 20.08 -7.06
C ASP A 264 -11.72 19.22 -7.43
N ALA A 265 -12.93 19.76 -7.25
CA ALA A 265 -14.18 19.09 -7.58
C ALA A 265 -15.24 20.12 -8.00
N ASN A 266 -16.09 19.75 -8.95
CA ASN A 266 -17.25 20.57 -9.31
C ASN A 266 -18.50 20.17 -8.49
N GLU A 267 -19.61 20.89 -8.69
CA GLU A 267 -20.87 20.64 -7.98
C GLU A 267 -21.40 19.21 -8.20
N GLU A 268 -21.36 18.69 -9.44
CA GLU A 268 -21.80 17.33 -9.79
C GLU A 268 -20.99 16.27 -9.03
N GLN A 269 -19.67 16.48 -8.94
CA GLN A 269 -18.76 15.57 -8.24
C GLN A 269 -18.88 15.65 -6.72
N SER A 270 -19.48 16.71 -6.18
CA SER A 270 -19.58 16.99 -4.74
C SER A 270 -20.95 16.63 -4.14
N PHE A 271 -21.77 15.88 -4.88
CA PHE A 271 -23.18 15.63 -4.55
C PHE A 271 -23.44 15.21 -3.09
N LYS A 272 -22.67 14.27 -2.54
CA LYS A 272 -22.90 13.75 -1.19
C LYS A 272 -22.45 14.74 -0.13
N LEU A 273 -21.38 15.48 -0.40
CA LEU A 273 -20.90 16.54 0.47
C LEU A 273 -21.91 17.69 0.55
N LEU A 274 -22.52 18.05 -0.58
CA LEU A 274 -23.46 19.16 -0.68
C LEU A 274 -24.82 18.88 -0.01
N GLU A 275 -25.17 17.60 0.18
CA GLU A 275 -26.31 17.18 1.01
C GLU A 275 -26.11 17.47 2.51
N ALA A 276 -24.86 17.64 2.96
CA ALA A 276 -24.57 17.93 4.36
C ALA A 276 -25.08 19.32 4.76
N GLU A 277 -25.42 19.50 6.04
CA GLU A 277 -25.77 20.80 6.58
C GLU A 277 -24.56 21.75 6.51
N ASP A 278 -24.82 23.06 6.40
CA ASP A 278 -23.74 24.05 6.37
C ASP A 278 -22.94 23.97 7.68
N ARG A 279 -21.61 24.06 7.57
CA ARG A 279 -20.67 23.96 8.69
C ARG A 279 -20.78 22.66 9.53
N SER A 280 -21.19 21.55 8.91
CA SER A 280 -21.31 20.24 9.58
C SER A 280 -20.07 19.36 9.48
N ILE A 281 -19.13 19.70 8.59
CA ILE A 281 -17.94 18.88 8.33
C ILE A 281 -16.72 19.53 8.99
N GLU A 282 -16.18 18.90 10.02
CA GLU A 282 -15.02 19.41 10.75
C GLU A 282 -13.72 19.21 9.97
N VAL A 283 -13.00 20.30 9.71
CA VAL A 283 -11.67 20.28 9.07
C VAL A 283 -10.60 20.86 10.00
N GLY A 284 -10.99 21.63 11.03
CA GLY A 284 -10.08 22.19 12.01
C GLY A 284 -9.30 23.41 11.50
N ARG A 285 -8.02 23.52 11.89
CA ARG A 285 -7.20 24.71 11.62
C ARG A 285 -6.42 24.55 10.31
N ILE A 286 -6.44 25.58 9.47
CA ILE A 286 -5.82 25.55 8.13
C ILE A 286 -5.02 26.83 7.91
N ARG A 287 -3.82 26.73 7.35
CA ARG A 287 -3.10 27.92 6.89
C ARG A 287 -3.83 28.56 5.73
N SER A 288 -4.11 29.85 5.87
CA SER A 288 -4.73 30.69 4.83
C SER A 288 -3.99 30.63 3.49
N SER A 289 -2.67 30.45 3.49
CA SER A 289 -1.86 30.34 2.26
C SER A 289 -2.04 29.02 1.50
N GLY A 290 -2.54 27.97 2.15
CA GLY A 290 -2.72 26.64 1.55
C GLY A 290 -4.17 26.20 1.51
N PHE A 291 -5.13 27.11 1.70
CA PHE A 291 -6.55 26.82 1.63
C PHE A 291 -7.11 27.15 0.24
N ASP A 292 -7.40 26.12 -0.55
CA ASP A 292 -7.93 26.24 -1.91
C ASP A 292 -9.07 25.24 -2.11
N VAL A 293 -10.30 25.74 -2.01
CA VAL A 293 -11.53 24.97 -1.96
C VAL A 293 -12.62 25.74 -2.70
N PRO A 294 -13.44 25.10 -3.56
CA PRO A 294 -14.58 25.76 -4.19
C PRO A 294 -15.59 26.33 -3.18
N GLU A 295 -16.17 27.50 -3.45
CA GLU A 295 -17.06 28.21 -2.53
C GLU A 295 -18.28 27.38 -2.10
N GLU A 296 -18.82 26.56 -3.01
CA GLU A 296 -19.97 25.69 -2.74
C GLU A 296 -19.65 24.62 -1.69
N ILE A 297 -18.38 24.24 -1.60
CA ILE A 297 -17.85 23.28 -0.63
C ILE A 297 -17.46 24.01 0.67
N LYS A 298 -16.83 25.19 0.59
CA LYS A 298 -16.42 25.97 1.78
C LYS A 298 -17.56 26.15 2.77
N ARG A 299 -18.77 26.48 2.31
CA ARG A 299 -19.97 26.63 3.18
C ARG A 299 -20.33 25.38 3.99
N LYS A 300 -19.92 24.18 3.55
CA LYS A 300 -20.18 22.91 4.24
C LYS A 300 -19.16 22.61 5.34
N LEU A 301 -18.00 23.27 5.29
CA LEU A 301 -16.89 23.02 6.19
C LEU A 301 -16.98 23.89 7.45
N ARG A 302 -16.53 23.33 8.57
CA ARG A 302 -16.15 24.07 9.78
C ARG A 302 -14.64 24.06 9.87
N TYR A 303 -14.06 25.25 9.75
CA TYR A 303 -12.61 25.46 9.77
C TYR A 303 -12.26 26.81 10.38
N THR A 304 -11.01 26.94 10.81
CA THR A 304 -10.41 28.20 11.23
C THR A 304 -9.19 28.46 10.37
N LEU A 305 -9.18 29.59 9.66
CA LEU A 305 -8.00 30.02 8.92
C LEU A 305 -6.99 30.66 9.87
N VAL A 306 -5.72 30.33 9.69
CA VAL A 306 -4.61 30.93 10.43
C VAL A 306 -3.53 31.50 9.50
N ASP A 307 -2.77 32.47 9.99
CA ASP A 307 -1.62 33.06 9.29
C ASP A 307 -0.35 32.18 9.43
N GLY A 308 0.80 32.72 8.99
CA GLY A 308 2.11 32.08 9.12
C GLY A 308 2.56 31.87 10.58
N GLU A 309 2.09 32.72 11.49
CA GLU A 309 2.41 32.68 12.93
C GLU A 309 1.44 31.81 13.73
N GLY A 310 0.32 31.39 13.11
CA GLY A 310 -0.71 30.55 13.72
C GLY A 310 -1.86 31.34 14.34
N ASN A 311 -1.92 32.65 14.14
CA ASN A 311 -3.02 33.51 14.59
C ASN A 311 -4.22 33.37 13.65
N GLU A 312 -5.43 33.41 14.20
CA GLU A 312 -6.66 33.36 13.42
C GLU A 312 -6.77 34.57 12.48
N VAL A 313 -7.23 34.34 11.25
CA VAL A 313 -7.47 35.39 10.26
C VAL A 313 -8.94 35.42 9.87
N GLU A 314 -9.50 36.63 9.76
CA GLU A 314 -10.85 36.81 9.25
C GLU A 314 -10.88 36.54 7.74
N GLU A 315 -11.78 35.67 7.30
CA GLU A 315 -12.06 35.47 5.90
C GLU A 315 -12.75 36.73 5.35
N LYS A 316 -12.07 37.45 4.46
CA LYS A 316 -12.69 38.58 3.75
C LYS A 316 -13.79 38.00 2.86
N GLN A 317 -15.05 38.14 3.28
CA GLN A 317 -16.18 37.89 2.40
C GLN A 317 -16.02 38.78 1.16
N GLU A 318 -15.70 38.17 0.01
CA GLU A 318 -15.85 38.85 -1.27
C GLU A 318 -17.33 39.17 -1.41
N ARG A 319 -17.66 40.46 -1.30
CA ARG A 319 -19.00 40.95 -1.60
C ARG A 319 -19.14 40.87 -3.11
N ASP A 320 -20.01 39.98 -3.57
CA ASP A 320 -20.46 39.90 -4.95
C ASP A 320 -20.71 41.31 -5.53
N ARG A 321 -20.10 41.59 -6.68
CA ARG A 321 -20.38 42.77 -7.52
C ARG A 321 -20.95 42.34 -8.85
#